data_AF-S7WYW5-F1
#
_entry.id   AF-S7WYW5-F1
#
_cell.length_a   1.000
_cell.length_b   1.000
_cell.length_c   1.000
_cell.angle_alpha   90.00
_cell.angle_beta   90.00
_cell.angle_gamma   90.00
#
_symmetry.space_group_name_H-M   'P 1'
#
loop_
_entity.id
_entity.type
_entity.pdbx_description
1 polymer ?
#
loop_
_entity_poly.entity_id
_entity_poly.type
_entity_poly.pdbx_seq_one_letter_code
_entity_poly.pdbx_strand_id
1 'polypeptide(L)' 'MDKSQKILTKISIVTRDIEENYPELQKYLSETRSTLPNGSSETESLDTSDLENYLNELKEIRDRYKEEGH' A
#
# COMPACT_ATOMS: atom_id res chain seq x y z
N MET A 1 -15.68 13.57 1.62
CA MET A 1 -14.67 12.49 1.53
C MET A 1 -13.43 13.06 0.91
N ASP A 2 -12.47 13.36 1.77
CA ASP A 2 -11.12 13.83 1.42
C ASP A 2 -10.40 12.82 0.54
N LYS A 3 -9.58 13.32 -0.39
CA LYS A 3 -8.82 12.47 -1.33
C LYS A 3 -7.96 11.45 -0.59
N SER A 4 -7.29 11.87 0.48
CA SER A 4 -6.44 11.02 1.34
C SER A 4 -7.23 9.86 1.95
N GLN A 5 -8.47 10.11 2.42
CA GLN A 5 -9.33 9.06 2.98
C GLN A 5 -9.70 8.01 1.92
N LYS A 6 -9.96 8.43 0.67
CA LYS A 6 -10.22 7.51 -0.44
C LYS A 6 -8.98 6.67 -0.77
N ILE A 7 -7.80 7.26 -0.72
CA ILE A 7 -6.55 6.56 -1.02
C ILE A 7 -6.23 5.55 0.09
N LEU A 8 -6.35 5.94 1.37
CA LEU A 8 -6.21 5.03 2.51
C LEU A 8 -7.17 3.84 2.41
N THR A 9 -8.43 4.08 2.03
CA THR A 9 -9.40 3.00 1.80
C THR A 9 -8.94 2.05 0.70
N LYS A 10 -8.43 2.58 -0.42
CA LYS A 10 -7.89 1.74 -1.51
C LYS A 10 -6.65 0.96 -1.08
N ILE A 11 -5.76 1.57 -0.30
CA ILE A 11 -4.60 0.91 0.28
C ILE A 11 -5.07 -0.29 1.10
N SER A 12 -5.99 -0.09 2.06
CA SER A 12 -6.50 -1.19 2.89
C SER A 12 -7.14 -2.31 2.07
N ILE A 13 -7.88 -1.98 1.01
CA ILE A 13 -8.49 -2.98 0.11
C ILE A 13 -7.40 -3.77 -0.62
N VAL A 14 -6.41 -3.10 -1.21
CA VAL A 14 -5.33 -3.78 -1.97
C VAL A 14 -4.44 -4.59 -1.03
N THR A 15 -4.09 -4.06 0.14
CA THR A 15 -3.32 -4.81 1.14
C THR A 15 -4.06 -6.06 1.56
N ARG A 16 -5.36 -5.98 1.82
CA ARG A 16 -6.16 -7.15 2.19
C ARG A 16 -6.29 -8.16 1.04
N ASP A 17 -6.49 -7.69 -0.20
CA ASP A 17 -6.48 -8.54 -1.39
C ASP A 17 -5.15 -9.31 -1.53
N ILE A 18 -4.03 -8.64 -1.24
CA ILE A 18 -2.69 -9.24 -1.21
C ILE A 18 -2.56 -10.24 -0.06
N GLU A 19 -3.02 -9.90 1.15
CA GLU A 19 -2.96 -10.82 2.29
C GLU A 19 -3.78 -12.09 2.07
N GLU A 20 -4.96 -11.99 1.44
CA GLU A 20 -5.89 -13.11 1.22
C GLU A 20 -5.54 -13.95 -0.02
N ASN A 21 -5.07 -13.33 -1.12
CA ASN A 21 -4.82 -14.04 -2.39
C ASN A 21 -3.34 -14.29 -2.67
N TYR A 22 -2.44 -13.49 -2.06
CA TYR A 22 -1.00 -13.51 -2.35
C TYR A 22 -0.19 -13.57 -1.05
N PRO A 23 -0.30 -14.67 -0.27
CA PRO A 23 0.42 -14.81 1.00
C PRO A 23 1.95 -14.64 0.86
N GLU A 24 2.50 -14.95 -0.32
CA GLU A 24 3.92 -14.77 -0.65
C GLU A 24 4.33 -13.28 -0.70
N LEU A 25 3.41 -12.40 -1.11
CA LEU A 25 3.63 -10.96 -1.16
C LEU A 25 3.56 -10.30 0.22
N GLN A 26 3.05 -10.99 1.26
CA GLN A 26 3.02 -10.45 2.62
C GLN A 26 4.41 -10.09 3.15
N LYS A 27 5.45 -10.82 2.74
CA LYS A 27 6.83 -10.50 3.11
C LYS A 27 7.24 -9.12 2.59
N TYR A 28 6.93 -8.83 1.33
CA TYR A 28 7.18 -7.52 0.72
C TYR A 28 6.36 -6.42 1.41
N LEU A 29 5.09 -6.69 1.75
CA LEU A 29 4.25 -5.74 2.48
C LEU A 29 4.81 -5.34 3.84
N SER A 30 5.36 -6.29 4.61
CA SER A 30 6.00 -5.99 5.90
C SER A 30 7.24 -5.11 5.75
N GLU A 31 8.02 -5.33 4.69
CA GLU A 31 9.21 -4.51 4.39
C GLU A 31 8.80 -3.09 3.99
N THR A 32 7.81 -2.93 3.11
CA THR A 32 7.32 -1.60 2.69
C THR A 32 6.54 -0.88 3.80
N ARG A 33 5.84 -1.59 4.70
CA ARG A 33 5.19 -0.95 5.86
C ARG A 33 6.22 -0.37 6.84
N SER A 34 7.43 -0.92 6.87
CA SER A 34 8.53 -0.38 7.69
C SER A 34 9.12 0.91 7.12
N THR A 35 8.97 1.15 5.81
CA THR A 35 9.39 2.40 5.15
C THR A 35 8.30 3.47 5.14
N LEU A 36 7.03 3.11 5.39
CA LEU A 36 6.01 4.09 5.67
C LEU A 36 6.34 4.80 6.99
N PRO A 37 6.37 6.15 7.01
CA PRO A 37 6.45 6.87 8.26
C PRO A 37 5.22 6.51 9.07
N ASN A 38 5.42 5.73 10.14
CA ASN A 38 4.38 5.27 11.06
C ASN A 38 3.78 6.47 11.80
N GLY A 39 2.96 7.31 11.14
CA GLY A 39 2.01 8.26 11.72
C GLY A 39 2.49 9.16 12.87
N SER A 40 3.80 9.25 13.10
CA SER A 40 4.43 9.80 14.30
C SER A 40 5.48 10.80 13.87
N SER A 41 5.05 11.75 13.06
CA SER A 41 5.71 13.04 12.96
C SER A 41 4.58 14.04 13.01
N GLU A 42 4.28 14.46 14.23
CA GLU A 42 3.58 15.69 14.50
C GLU A 42 4.10 16.73 13.51
N THR A 43 3.21 17.32 12.70
CA THR A 43 3.36 18.53 11.86
C THR A 43 3.51 18.43 10.33
N GLU A 44 3.73 17.27 9.71
CA GLU A 44 3.74 17.21 8.23
C GLU A 44 2.49 16.49 7.72
N SER A 45 1.61 17.25 7.07
CA SER A 45 0.39 16.75 6.44
C SER A 45 0.76 15.52 5.63
N LEU A 46 0.29 14.32 6.01
CA LEU A 46 0.48 13.09 5.24
C LEU A 46 0.17 13.40 3.77
N ASP A 47 1.23 13.55 2.99
CA ASP A 47 1.11 14.10 1.67
C ASP A 47 0.31 13.11 0.85
N THR A 48 -0.73 13.62 0.19
CA THR A 48 -1.63 12.76 -0.58
C THR A 48 -0.83 12.00 -1.65
N SER A 49 0.25 12.63 -2.13
CA SER A 49 1.26 12.06 -3.02
C SER A 49 1.95 10.81 -2.46
N ASP A 50 2.36 10.80 -1.19
CA ASP A 50 3.01 9.63 -0.58
C ASP A 50 2.04 8.45 -0.45
N LEU A 51 0.79 8.74 -0.10
CA LEU A 51 -0.27 7.74 -0.06
C LEU A 51 -0.58 7.19 -1.46
N GLU A 52 -0.59 8.04 -2.49
CA GLU A 52 -0.78 7.61 -3.87
C GLU A 52 0.39 6.77 -4.37
N ASN A 53 1.62 7.16 -4.02
CA ASN A 53 2.82 6.42 -4.39
C ASN A 53 2.81 5.03 -3.75
N TYR A 54 2.54 4.94 -2.44
CA TYR A 54 2.43 3.67 -1.75
C TYR A 54 1.33 2.77 -2.33
N LEU A 55 0.16 3.34 -2.65
CA LEU A 55 -0.92 2.61 -3.33
C LEU A 55 -0.48 2.08 -4.71
N ASN A 56 0.31 2.87 -5.45
CA ASN A 56 0.80 2.48 -6.75
C ASN A 56 1.80 1.33 -6.65
N GLU A 57 2.77 1.41 -5.73
CA GLU A 57 3.73 0.33 -5.47
C GLU A 57 3.03 -0.99 -5.10
N LEU A 58 2.03 -0.93 -4.20
CA LEU A 58 1.24 -2.10 -3.83
C LEU A 58 0.53 -2.74 -5.04
N LYS A 59 -0.03 -1.91 -5.91
CA LYS A 59 -0.68 -2.40 -7.13
C LYS A 59 0.32 -2.98 -8.11
N GLU A 60 1.46 -2.34 -8.32
CA GLU A 60 2.51 -2.83 -9.22
C GLU A 60 3.04 -4.18 -8.77
N ILE A 61 3.32 -4.35 -7.47
CA ILE A 61 3.78 -5.63 -6.94
C ILE A 61 2.73 -6.71 -7.19
N ARG A 62 1.46 -6.42 -6.88
CA ARG A 62 0.35 -7.36 -7.12
C ARG A 62 0.16 -7.68 -8.60
N ASP A 63 0.21 -6.67 -9.48
CA ASP A 63 0.03 -6.86 -10.92
C ASP A 63 1.18 -7.65 -11.52
N ARG A 64 2.43 -7.32 -11.19
CA ARG A 64 3.60 -8.10 -11.61
C ARG A 64 3.47 -9.56 -11.19
N TYR A 65 3.03 -9.80 -9.96
CA TYR A 65 2.83 -11.16 -9.46
C TYR A 65 1.73 -11.91 -10.24
N LYS A 66 0.64 -11.23 -10.60
CA LYS A 66 -0.42 -11.79 -11.47
C LYS A 66 0.08 -12.05 -12.90
N GLU A 67 0.87 -11.14 -13.46
CA GLU A 67 1.42 -11.25 -14.81
C GLU A 67 2.49 -12.35 -14.92
N GLU A 68 3.27 -12.57 -13.85
CA GLU A 68 4.24 -13.66 -13.76
C GLU A 68 3.56 -15.05 -13.62
N GLY A 69 2.23 -15.12 -13.60
CA GLY A 69 1.46 -16.35 -13.72
C GLY A 69 1.43 -17.23 -12.47
N HIS A 70 1.67 -16.62 -11.30
CA HIS A 70 1.57 -17.26 -9.99
C HIS A 70 0.14 -17.26 -9.44
#